data_AF-A0A497LXF7-F1
#
_entry.id   AF-A0A497LXF7-F1
#
_cell.length_a   1.000
_cell.length_b   1.000
_cell.length_c   1.000
_cell.angle_alpha   90.00
_cell.angle_beta   90.00
_cell.angle_gamma   90.00
#
_symmetry.space_group_name_H-M   'P 1'
#
loop_
_entity.id
_entity.type
_entity.pdbx_description
1 polymer ?
#
loop_
_entity_poly.entity_id
_entity_poly.type
_entity_poly.pdbx_seq_one_letter_code
_entity_poly.pdbx_strand_id
1 'polypeptide(L)'
;MTSFERFFSSLKKALGRKDLFDIWPDFTPEYDEKEFAWTTLRGLGEVLLLNCGVCDGPSDLRHIKCKECAEKRSQMAKEAYQKATGRPKENWHAIILCRIYAE
;
A
#
# COMPACT_ATOMS: atom_id res chain seq x y z
N MET A 1 10.76 4.19 -4.21
CA MET A 1 10.80 4.67 -5.59
C MET A 1 10.91 3.50 -6.54
N THR A 2 10.01 3.40 -7.52
CA THR A 2 9.98 2.31 -8.53
C THR A 2 11.16 2.41 -9.50
N SER A 3 11.42 1.36 -10.29
CA SER A 3 12.46 1.37 -11.33
C SER A 3 12.22 2.47 -12.37
N PHE A 4 10.94 2.73 -12.69
CA PHE A 4 10.49 3.82 -13.55
C PHE A 4 10.87 5.20 -12.99
N GLU A 5 10.63 5.45 -11.70
CA GLU A 5 10.99 6.71 -11.05
C GLU A 5 12.51 6.92 -10.98
N ARG A 6 13.28 5.85 -10.76
CA ARG A 6 14.75 5.89 -10.79
C ARG A 6 15.28 6.21 -12.18
N PHE A 7 14.66 5.67 -13.23
CA PHE A 7 15.00 5.97 -14.62
C PHE A 7 14.80 7.47 -14.92
N PHE A 8 13.63 8.03 -14.60
CA PHE A 8 13.36 9.44 -14.83
C PHE A 8 14.24 10.36 -13.97
N SER A 9 14.52 10.01 -12.72
CA SER A 9 15.47 10.76 -11.87
C SER A 9 16.88 10.77 -12.45
N SER A 10 17.35 9.63 -12.97
CA SER A 10 18.68 9.52 -13.59
C SER A 10 18.75 10.30 -14.91
N LEU A 11 17.67 10.26 -15.69
CA LEU A 11 17.54 11.01 -16.94
C LEU A 11 17.53 12.54 -16.69
N LYS A 12 16.79 13.00 -15.66
CA LYS A 12 16.81 14.42 -15.21
C LYS A 12 18.23 14.87 -14.84
N LYS A 13 19.00 14.03 -14.13
CA LYS A 13 20.39 14.31 -13.77
C LYS A 13 21.32 14.37 -14.98
N ALA A 14 21.19 13.43 -15.91
CA ALA A 14 22.04 13.34 -17.10
C ALA A 14 21.85 14.54 -18.05
N LEU A 15 20.62 15.07 -18.15
CA LEU A 15 20.28 16.16 -19.08
C LEU A 15 20.66 17.56 -18.57
N GLY A 16 20.95 17.74 -17.27
CA GLY A 16 21.45 19.01 -16.72
C GLY A 16 20.50 20.22 -16.87
N ARG A 17 19.24 19.98 -17.24
CA ARG A 17 18.23 20.99 -17.59
C ARG A 17 17.23 21.14 -16.45
N LYS A 18 17.35 22.23 -15.69
CA LYS A 18 16.51 22.54 -14.51
C LYS A 18 15.07 22.94 -14.87
N ASP A 19 14.84 23.27 -16.13
CA ASP A 19 13.54 23.63 -16.71
C ASP A 19 12.66 22.41 -17.04
N LEU A 20 13.24 21.21 -17.10
CA LEU A 20 12.47 19.97 -17.31
C LEU A 20 11.73 19.51 -16.05
N PHE A 21 12.01 20.10 -14.89
CA PHE A 21 11.33 19.78 -13.64
C PHE A 21 9.85 20.20 -13.67
N ASP A 22 9.50 21.24 -14.45
CA ASP A 22 8.10 21.71 -14.58
C ASP A 22 7.27 20.91 -15.60
N ILE A 23 7.92 20.11 -16.46
CA ILE A 23 7.27 19.37 -17.57
C ILE A 23 7.13 17.89 -17.23
N TRP A 24 8.10 17.33 -16.50
CA TRP A 24 8.08 15.91 -16.13
C TRP A 24 7.47 15.69 -14.75
N PRO A 25 6.58 14.69 -14.61
CA PRO A 25 5.94 14.40 -13.33
C PRO A 25 6.99 14.21 -12.24
N ASP A 26 6.84 14.97 -11.16
CA ASP A 26 7.55 14.71 -9.92
C ASP A 26 6.78 13.60 -9.20
N PHE A 27 7.42 12.44 -9.11
CA PHE A 27 6.87 11.31 -8.40
C PHE A 27 7.26 11.44 -6.93
N THR A 28 6.32 11.90 -6.11
CA THR A 28 6.41 11.69 -4.66
C THR A 28 5.84 10.30 -4.40
N PRO A 29 6.63 9.32 -3.93
CA PRO A 29 6.07 8.05 -3.48
C PRO A 29 5.20 8.33 -2.25
N GLU A 30 3.91 8.56 -2.48
CA GLU A 30 2.94 8.75 -1.43
C GLU A 30 2.54 7.38 -0.91
N TYR A 31 2.85 7.13 0.36
CA TYR A 31 2.25 6.03 1.08
C TYR A 31 0.75 6.32 1.20
N ASP A 32 -0.07 5.64 0.41
CA ASP A 32 -1.52 5.72 0.55
C ASP A 32 -2.00 4.65 1.55
N GLU A 33 -2.56 5.11 2.67
CA GLU A 33 -3.17 4.22 3.67
C GLU A 33 -4.33 3.39 3.10
N LYS A 34 -4.90 3.81 1.96
CA LYS A 34 -5.93 3.09 1.20
C LYS A 34 -5.38 1.98 0.29
N GLU A 35 -4.06 1.76 0.23
CA GLU A 35 -3.48 0.63 -0.50
C GLU A 35 -3.77 -0.70 0.23
N PHE A 36 -4.97 -1.21 0.11
CA PHE A 36 -5.31 -2.55 0.56
C PHE A 36 -6.06 -3.29 -0.54
N ALA A 37 -5.91 -4.60 -0.54
CA ALA A 37 -6.63 -5.49 -1.45
C ALA A 37 -7.25 -6.62 -0.64
N TRP A 38 -8.36 -7.18 -1.11
CA TRP A 38 -8.89 -8.42 -0.56
C TRP A 38 -9.02 -9.46 -1.67
N THR A 39 -8.83 -10.71 -1.31
CA THR A 39 -8.94 -11.84 -2.26
C THR A 39 -9.37 -13.10 -1.53
N THR A 40 -9.75 -14.13 -2.27
CA THR A 40 -10.09 -15.44 -1.71
C THR A 40 -8.93 -16.40 -1.91
N LEU A 41 -8.33 -16.87 -0.82
CA LEU A 41 -7.28 -17.89 -0.85
C LEU A 41 -7.85 -19.26 -0.48
N ARG A 42 -7.45 -20.29 -1.22
CA ARG A 42 -7.88 -21.68 -0.96
C ARG A 42 -7.43 -22.10 0.45
N GLY A 43 -8.40 -22.48 1.29
CA GLY A 43 -8.15 -22.91 2.67
C GLY A 43 -8.17 -21.80 3.73
N LEU A 44 -8.07 -20.51 3.32
CA LEU A 44 -8.14 -19.36 4.23
C LEU A 44 -9.39 -18.49 4.03
N GLY A 45 -10.12 -18.71 2.92
CA GLY A 45 -11.28 -17.92 2.58
C GLY A 45 -10.91 -16.50 2.14
N GLU A 46 -11.77 -15.54 2.44
CA GLU A 46 -11.53 -14.14 2.12
C GLU A 46 -10.52 -13.52 3.08
N VAL A 47 -9.39 -13.07 2.53
CA VAL A 47 -8.28 -12.48 3.26
C VAL A 47 -8.09 -11.02 2.89
N LEU A 48 -7.62 -10.21 3.86
CA LEU A 48 -7.19 -8.84 3.62
C LEU A 48 -5.67 -8.79 3.45
N LEU A 49 -5.21 -8.17 2.37
CA LEU A 49 -3.81 -7.86 2.13
C LEU A 49 -3.57 -6.39 2.45
N LEU A 50 -2.65 -6.14 3.38
CA LEU A 50 -2.17 -4.80 3.71
C LEU A 50 -0.73 -4.66 3.23
N ASN A 51 -0.52 -3.73 2.28
CA ASN A 51 0.81 -3.36 1.84
C ASN A 51 1.46 -2.47 2.92
N CYS A 52 2.49 -2.97 3.58
CA CYS A 52 3.23 -2.25 4.61
C CYS A 52 4.04 -1.12 3.97
N GLY A 53 3.78 0.10 4.44
CA GLY A 53 4.48 1.30 3.99
C GLY A 53 5.91 1.41 4.50
N VAL A 54 6.46 2.61 4.32
CA VAL A 54 7.82 3.00 4.74
C VAL A 54 7.95 3.16 6.26
N CYS A 55 6.93 2.83 7.04
CA CYS A 55 7.08 2.83 8.49
C CYS A 55 8.13 1.78 8.91
N ASP A 56 8.98 2.10 9.89
CA ASP A 56 9.96 1.17 10.48
C ASP A 56 9.30 0.05 11.32
N GLY A 57 8.02 -0.24 11.07
CA GLY A 57 7.30 -1.32 11.73
C GLY A 57 7.78 -2.68 11.20
N PRO A 58 7.94 -3.70 12.07
CA PRO A 58 8.44 -5.02 11.68
C PRO A 58 7.44 -5.90 10.90
N SER A 59 6.35 -5.32 10.38
CA SER A 59 5.22 -6.08 9.81
C SER A 59 4.71 -7.18 10.75
N ASP A 60 4.66 -6.89 12.05
CA ASP A 60 4.29 -7.82 13.10
C ASP A 60 3.28 -7.18 14.04
N LEU A 61 2.10 -7.80 14.21
CA LEU A 61 1.03 -7.29 15.06
C LEU A 61 1.38 -7.25 16.56
N ARG A 62 2.47 -7.92 16.99
CA ARG A 62 3.02 -7.77 18.34
C ARG A 62 3.62 -6.37 18.56
N HIS A 63 3.99 -5.68 17.49
CA HIS A 63 4.49 -4.31 17.54
C HIS A 63 3.32 -3.31 17.48
N ILE A 64 3.25 -2.38 18.44
CA ILE A 64 2.11 -1.47 18.61
C ILE A 64 1.78 -0.66 17.34
N LYS A 65 2.79 -0.11 16.67
CA LYS A 65 2.61 0.61 15.40
C LYS A 65 1.95 -0.23 14.30
N CYS A 66 2.33 -1.51 14.19
CA CYS A 66 1.76 -2.40 13.19
C CYS A 66 0.34 -2.82 13.55
N LYS A 67 0.07 -3.04 14.84
CA LYS A 67 -1.28 -3.30 15.35
C LYS A 67 -2.24 -2.17 15.03
N GLU A 68 -1.90 -0.95 15.41
CA GLU A 68 -2.72 0.25 15.16
C GLU A 68 -2.92 0.49 13.66
N CYS A 69 -1.86 0.32 12.85
CA CYS A 69 -1.95 0.45 11.40
C CYS A 69 -2.89 -0.59 10.79
N ALA A 70 -2.79 -1.85 11.22
CA ALA A 70 -3.63 -2.93 10.73
C ALA A 70 -5.10 -2.75 11.15
N GLU A 71 -5.36 -2.32 12.38
CA GLU A 71 -6.72 -2.05 12.87
C GLU A 71 -7.38 -0.90 12.09
N LYS A 72 -6.68 0.22 11.92
CA LYS A 72 -7.16 1.38 11.14
C LYS A 72 -7.51 0.97 9.71
N ARG A 73 -6.59 0.29 9.02
CA ARG A 73 -6.77 -0.07 7.61
C ARG A 73 -7.75 -1.23 7.42
N SER A 74 -7.86 -2.12 8.39
CA SER A 74 -8.90 -3.16 8.45
C SER A 74 -10.30 -2.55 8.47
N GLN A 75 -10.51 -1.48 9.25
CA GLN A 75 -11.78 -0.77 9.30
C GLN A 75 -12.12 -0.09 7.97
N MET A 76 -11.16 0.62 7.38
CA MET A 76 -11.32 1.22 6.04
C MET A 76 -11.66 0.16 4.97
N ALA A 77 -11.03 -1.02 5.06
CA ALA A 77 -11.31 -2.12 4.16
C ALA A 77 -12.71 -2.72 4.35
N LYS A 78 -13.25 -2.78 5.57
CA LYS A 78 -14.63 -3.23 5.81
C LYS A 78 -15.64 -2.28 5.15
N GLU A 79 -15.42 -0.98 5.28
CA GLU A 79 -16.27 0.03 4.65
C GLU A 79 -16.22 -0.05 3.12
N ALA A 80 -15.01 -0.21 2.55
CA ALA A 80 -14.81 -0.40 1.12
C ALA A 80 -15.48 -1.69 0.62
N TYR A 81 -15.34 -2.79 1.36
CA TYR A 81 -15.96 -4.07 1.04
C TYR A 81 -17.49 -3.98 1.05
N GLN A 82 -18.09 -3.32 2.05
CA GLN A 82 -19.54 -3.13 2.11
C GLN A 82 -20.03 -2.29 0.93
N LYS A 83 -19.31 -1.22 0.57
CA LYS A 83 -19.63 -0.41 -0.61
C LYS A 83 -19.53 -1.22 -1.91
N ALA A 84 -18.53 -2.09 -2.03
CA ALA A 84 -18.28 -2.87 -3.25
C ALA A 84 -19.21 -4.08 -3.41
N THR A 85 -19.58 -4.74 -2.31
CA THR A 85 -20.31 -6.02 -2.35
C THR A 85 -21.75 -5.94 -1.84
N GLY A 86 -22.12 -4.84 -1.19
CA GLY A 86 -23.41 -4.67 -0.50
C GLY A 86 -23.55 -5.51 0.77
N ARG A 87 -22.53 -6.27 1.17
CA ARG A 87 -22.55 -7.16 2.34
C ARG A 87 -21.74 -6.53 3.49
N PRO A 88 -22.25 -6.53 4.72
CA PRO A 88 -21.43 -6.11 5.87
C PRO A 88 -20.31 -7.13 6.12
N LYS A 89 -19.15 -6.64 6.56
CA LYS A 89 -18.01 -7.48 6.98
C LYS A 89 -17.73 -7.21 8.45
N GLU A 90 -18.09 -8.15 9.32
CA GLU A 90 -17.84 -7.98 10.76
C GLU A 90 -16.34 -8.03 11.08
N ASN A 91 -15.61 -9.01 10.55
CA ASN A 91 -14.18 -9.17 10.74
C ASN A 91 -13.49 -9.83 9.54
N TRP A 92 -12.20 -9.57 9.38
CA TRP A 92 -11.33 -10.30 8.45
C TRP A 92 -10.80 -11.54 9.16
N HIS A 93 -11.06 -12.73 8.60
CA HIS A 93 -10.62 -13.99 9.21
C HIS A 93 -9.09 -14.13 9.19
N ALA A 94 -8.46 -13.62 8.14
CA ALA A 94 -7.00 -13.51 8.04
C ALA A 94 -6.60 -12.16 7.44
N ILE A 95 -5.54 -11.58 8.00
CA ILE A 95 -4.89 -10.35 7.51
C ILE A 95 -3.44 -10.71 7.21
N ILE A 96 -3.02 -10.44 5.98
CA ILE A 96 -1.65 -10.66 5.52
C ILE A 96 -0.95 -9.29 5.45
N LEU A 97 0.07 -9.13 6.29
CA LEU A 97 0.99 -8.01 6.21
C LEU A 97 2.08 -8.37 5.20
N CYS A 98 2.17 -7.60 4.12
CA CYS A 98 3.13 -7.86 3.05
C CYS A 98 3.81 -6.57 2.63
N ARG A 99 5.01 -6.68 2.03
CA ARG A 99 5.67 -5.53 1.40
C ARG A 99 5.82 -5.87 -0.08
N ILE A 100 4.93 -5.32 -0.89
CA ILE A 100 4.93 -5.55 -2.32
C ILE A 100 5.79 -4.45 -2.94
N TYR A 101 6.97 -4.85 -3.43
CA TYR A 101 7.79 -3.98 -4.26
C TYR A 101 7.26 -4.11 -5.70
N ALA A 102 6.47 -3.15 -6.15
CA ALA A 102 6.20 -3.00 -7.57
C ALA A 102 7.49 -2.51 -8.24
N GLU A 103 8.01 -3.29 -9.19
CA GLU A 103 9.16 -2.92 -10.01
C GLU A 103 8.87 -1.70 -10.88
#